data_AF-L1NKU1-F1
#
_entry.id   AF-L1NKU1-F1
#
_cell.length_a   1.000
_cell.length_b   1.000
_cell.length_c   1.000
_cell.angle_alpha   90.00
_cell.angle_beta   90.00
_cell.angle_gamma   90.00
#
_symmetry.space_group_name_H-M   'P 1'
#
loop_
_entity.id
_entity.type
_entity.pdbx_description
1 polymer ?
#
loop_
_entity_poly.entity_id
_entity_poly.type
_entity_poly.pdbx_seq_one_letter_code
_entity_poly.pdbx_strand_id
1 'polypeptide(L)'
;MKIPAALAALLFATTAAAAPDPAARARFVNFTDLAQLTGTLHKEAEQCGLSKKDDPFFAPGGKLHTALLRGLKSSADAAALNLDRQKIAETAAAAYAKGRATPEKLFTAQGCTPEAKEKIAQTKQWLLQTAAQQ
;
A
#
# COMPACT_ATOMS: atom_id res chain seq x y z
N MET A 1 -5.55 -62.73 -20.23
CA MET A 1 -4.78 -61.85 -19.32
C MET A 1 -5.63 -60.62 -19.04
N LYS A 2 -6.16 -60.48 -17.82
CA LYS A 2 -6.99 -59.33 -17.40
C LYS A 2 -6.09 -58.38 -16.63
N ILE A 3 -5.83 -57.20 -17.20
CA ILE A 3 -5.13 -56.11 -16.53
C ILE A 3 -6.09 -55.56 -15.45
N PRO A 4 -5.71 -55.52 -14.17
CA PRO A 4 -6.58 -55.00 -13.13
C PRO A 4 -6.73 -53.49 -13.31
N ALA A 5 -7.99 -53.02 -13.28
CA ALA A 5 -8.42 -51.64 -13.43
C ALA A 5 -8.07 -50.76 -12.19
N ALA A 6 -6.85 -50.87 -11.68
CA ALA A 6 -6.39 -50.20 -10.46
C ALA A 6 -5.18 -49.28 -10.68
N LEU A 7 -4.93 -48.85 -11.92
CA LEU A 7 -3.79 -47.98 -12.27
C LEU A 7 -4.19 -46.78 -13.14
N ALA A 8 -5.38 -46.24 -12.92
CA ALA A 8 -5.82 -44.98 -13.52
C ALA A 8 -5.91 -43.82 -12.50
N ALA A 9 -5.28 -43.98 -11.33
CA ALA A 9 -5.36 -43.03 -10.21
C ALA A 9 -4.01 -42.41 -9.85
N LEU A 10 -3.15 -42.17 -10.84
CA LEU A 10 -1.91 -41.40 -10.65
C LEU A 10 -1.72 -40.51 -11.87
N LEU A 11 -1.43 -39.23 -11.61
CA LEU A 11 -0.95 -38.21 -12.58
C LEU A 11 -1.99 -37.24 -13.17
N PHE A 12 -2.90 -36.69 -12.37
CA PHE A 12 -3.30 -35.29 -12.58
C PHE A 12 -3.49 -34.61 -11.23
N ALA A 13 -2.38 -34.42 -10.50
CA ALA A 13 -2.30 -33.30 -9.56
C ALA A 13 -2.23 -32.03 -10.42
N THR A 14 -3.38 -31.59 -10.92
CA THR A 14 -3.52 -30.22 -11.38
C THR A 14 -3.21 -29.35 -10.18
N THR A 15 -2.08 -28.64 -10.22
CA THR A 15 -1.87 -27.48 -9.35
C THR A 15 -3.00 -26.52 -9.71
N ALA A 16 -4.11 -26.62 -9.00
CA ALA A 16 -5.18 -25.65 -9.06
C ALA A 16 -4.54 -24.32 -8.64
N ALA A 17 -4.15 -23.51 -9.63
CA ALA A 17 -3.78 -22.13 -9.37
C ALA A 17 -4.97 -21.52 -8.64
N ALA A 18 -4.77 -21.14 -7.38
CA ALA A 18 -5.81 -20.53 -6.58
C ALA A 18 -6.40 -19.38 -7.40
N ALA A 19 -7.71 -19.37 -7.55
CA ALA A 19 -8.39 -18.30 -8.26
C ALA A 19 -8.00 -16.95 -7.62
N PRO A 20 -7.81 -15.89 -8.43
CA PRO A 20 -7.38 -14.58 -7.92
C PRO A 20 -8.32 -14.10 -6.81
N ASP A 21 -7.77 -13.71 -5.66
CA ASP A 21 -8.53 -13.26 -4.49
C ASP A 21 -9.12 -11.85 -4.75
N PRO A 22 -10.46 -11.69 -4.85
CA PRO A 22 -11.08 -10.38 -5.00
C PRO A 22 -10.77 -9.44 -3.82
N ALA A 23 -10.59 -9.98 -2.61
CA ALA A 23 -10.20 -9.19 -1.45
C ALA A 23 -8.77 -8.69 -1.57
N ALA A 24 -7.87 -9.43 -2.21
CA ALA A 24 -6.51 -8.96 -2.48
C ALA A 24 -6.48 -7.79 -3.47
N ARG A 25 -7.39 -7.75 -4.46
CA ARG A 25 -7.55 -6.58 -5.34
C ARG A 25 -8.02 -5.35 -4.56
N ALA A 26 -8.99 -5.52 -3.65
CA ALA A 26 -9.43 -4.43 -2.77
C ALA A 26 -8.30 -3.93 -1.86
N ARG A 27 -7.50 -4.85 -1.28
CA ARG A 27 -6.30 -4.48 -0.50
C ARG A 27 -5.29 -3.71 -1.34
N PHE A 28 -5.04 -4.12 -2.59
CA PHE A 28 -4.13 -3.40 -3.49
C PHE A 28 -4.58 -1.94 -3.76
N VAL A 29 -5.87 -1.74 -4.00
CA VAL A 29 -6.46 -0.39 -4.15
C VAL A 29 -6.30 0.40 -2.84
N ASN A 30 -6.64 -0.20 -1.70
CA ASN A 30 -6.50 0.43 -0.39
C ASN A 30 -5.05 0.90 -0.14
N PHE A 31 -4.04 0.11 -0.50
CA PHE A 31 -2.64 0.53 -0.34
C PHE A 31 -2.25 1.70 -1.26
N THR A 32 -2.84 1.77 -2.46
CA THR A 32 -2.65 2.91 -3.36
C THR A 32 -3.28 4.17 -2.77
N ASP A 33 -4.47 4.05 -2.18
CA ASP A 33 -5.15 5.13 -1.48
C ASP A 33 -4.36 5.58 -0.23
N LEU A 34 -3.80 4.64 0.54
CA LEU A 34 -2.93 4.95 1.68
C LEU A 34 -1.63 5.66 1.23
N ALA A 35 -1.07 5.30 0.08
CA ALA A 35 0.08 6.01 -0.49
C ALA A 35 -0.29 7.44 -0.88
N GLN A 36 -1.46 7.65 -1.49
CA GLN A 36 -1.98 8.97 -1.80
C GLN A 36 -2.21 9.79 -0.52
N LEU A 37 -2.87 9.21 0.49
CA LEU A 37 -3.09 9.84 1.79
C LEU A 37 -1.76 10.25 2.46
N THR A 38 -0.75 9.39 2.37
CA THR A 38 0.60 9.65 2.89
C THR A 38 1.23 10.87 2.20
N GLY A 39 1.04 11.03 0.89
CA GLY A 39 1.51 12.20 0.15
C GLY A 39 0.83 13.49 0.60
N THR A 40 -0.49 13.48 0.76
CA THR A 40 -1.25 14.63 1.26
C THR A 40 -0.81 15.00 2.68
N LEU A 41 -0.71 13.99 3.56
CA LEU A 41 -0.30 14.18 4.94
C LEU A 41 1.12 14.73 5.05
N HIS A 42 2.04 14.28 4.18
CA HIS A 42 3.40 14.81 4.17
C HIS A 42 3.44 16.29 3.83
N LYS A 43 2.71 16.72 2.79
CA LYS A 43 2.59 18.13 2.41
C LYS A 43 2.11 18.99 3.59
N GLU A 44 1.10 18.52 4.31
CA GLU A 44 0.57 19.26 5.46
C GLU A 44 1.53 19.26 6.66
N ALA A 45 2.22 18.14 6.90
CA ALA A 45 3.25 18.06 7.93
C ALA A 45 4.42 19.01 7.63
N GLU A 46 4.85 19.12 6.37
CA GLU A 46 5.86 20.11 5.92
C GLU A 46 5.37 21.54 6.18
N GLN A 47 4.14 21.86 5.77
CA GLN A 47 3.54 23.20 5.96
C GLN A 47 3.47 23.61 7.43
N CYS A 48 3.27 22.65 8.33
CA CYS A 48 3.21 22.88 9.77
C CYS A 48 4.55 22.76 10.50
N GLY A 49 5.65 22.57 9.77
CA GLY A 49 7.00 22.42 10.35
C GLY A 49 7.18 21.13 11.15
N LEU A 50 6.31 20.14 10.96
CA LEU A 50 6.36 18.82 11.62
C LEU A 50 7.20 17.81 10.85
N SER A 51 7.51 18.11 9.59
CA SER A 51 8.26 17.26 8.67
C SER A 51 9.16 18.13 7.79
N LYS A 52 10.24 17.55 7.28
CA LYS A 52 11.10 18.17 6.26
C LYS A 52 10.80 17.55 4.89
N LYS A 53 11.28 18.19 3.83
CA LYS A 53 11.10 17.73 2.45
C LYS A 53 11.50 16.28 2.20
N ASP A 54 12.58 15.84 2.84
CA ASP A 54 13.12 14.49 2.73
C ASP A 54 12.98 13.73 4.04
N ASP A 55 11.84 13.91 4.73
CA ASP A 55 11.58 13.20 5.98
C ASP A 55 11.66 11.68 5.76
N PRO A 56 12.50 10.96 6.54
CA PRO A 56 12.79 9.55 6.34
C PRO A 56 11.59 8.64 6.62
N PHE A 57 10.46 9.22 7.03
CA PHE A 57 9.23 8.51 7.24
C PHE A 57 8.30 8.57 6.04
N PHE A 58 8.14 9.78 5.48
CA PHE A 58 7.13 10.08 4.47
C PHE A 58 7.65 10.04 3.03
N ALA A 59 8.93 10.35 2.82
CA ALA A 59 9.50 10.40 1.47
C ALA A 59 9.55 8.99 0.82
N PRO A 60 9.68 8.91 -0.52
CA PRO A 60 9.99 7.66 -1.20
C PRO A 60 11.21 6.97 -0.57
N GLY A 61 11.07 5.70 -0.24
CA GLY A 61 12.08 4.91 0.49
C GLY A 61 12.05 5.07 2.02
N GLY A 62 11.22 5.96 2.56
CA GLY A 62 11.00 6.11 4.00
C GLY A 62 10.21 4.96 4.64
N LYS A 63 10.02 5.01 5.96
CA LYS A 63 9.33 3.94 6.72
C LYS A 63 7.92 3.64 6.22
N LEU A 64 7.07 4.66 6.03
CA LEU A 64 5.71 4.44 5.51
C LEU A 64 5.74 3.93 4.09
N HIS A 65 6.53 4.56 3.21
CA HIS A 65 6.65 4.15 1.83
C HIS A 65 7.09 2.68 1.71
N THR A 66 8.07 2.27 2.49
CA THR A 66 8.55 0.87 2.51
C THR A 66 7.50 -0.11 3.00
N ALA A 67 6.73 0.25 4.03
CA ALA A 67 5.64 -0.59 4.53
C ALA A 67 4.52 -0.73 3.47
N LEU A 68 4.14 0.38 2.82
CA LEU A 68 3.15 0.38 1.74
C LEU A 68 3.60 -0.46 0.54
N LEU A 69 4.87 -0.38 0.12
CA LEU A 69 5.40 -1.21 -0.97
C LEU A 69 5.30 -2.71 -0.65
N ARG A 70 5.54 -3.09 0.61
CA ARG A 70 5.41 -4.48 1.05
C ARG A 70 3.96 -4.95 0.95
N GLY A 71 3.02 -4.13 1.43
CA GLY A 71 1.59 -4.41 1.36
C GLY A 71 1.05 -4.49 -0.07
N LEU A 72 1.46 -3.54 -0.93
CA LEU A 72 1.14 -3.54 -2.37
C LEU A 72 1.66 -4.81 -3.04
N LYS A 73 2.90 -5.20 -2.76
CA LYS A 73 3.47 -6.41 -3.32
C LYS A 73 2.69 -7.65 -2.89
N SER A 74 2.46 -7.82 -1.59
CA SER A 74 1.70 -8.94 -1.04
C SER A 74 0.30 -9.03 -1.68
N SER A 75 -0.38 -7.90 -1.78
CA SER A 75 -1.72 -7.82 -2.38
C SER A 75 -1.72 -8.09 -3.88
N ALA A 76 -0.73 -7.59 -4.62
CA ALA A 76 -0.60 -7.83 -6.06
C ALA A 76 -0.31 -9.30 -6.38
N ASP A 77 0.56 -9.94 -5.59
CA ASP A 77 0.89 -11.36 -5.71
C ASP A 77 -0.37 -12.21 -5.43
N ALA A 78 -1.09 -11.92 -4.34
CA ALA A 78 -2.33 -12.64 -3.97
C ALA A 78 -3.51 -12.41 -4.94
N ALA A 79 -3.54 -11.24 -5.61
CA ALA A 79 -4.53 -10.92 -6.64
C ALA A 79 -4.14 -11.42 -8.04
N ALA A 80 -3.00 -12.12 -8.17
CA ALA A 80 -2.41 -12.59 -9.42
C ALA A 80 -2.28 -11.47 -10.48
N LEU A 81 -1.92 -10.26 -10.04
CA LEU A 81 -1.78 -9.08 -10.92
C LEU A 81 -0.46 -9.07 -11.70
N ASN A 82 0.46 -10.00 -11.41
CA ASN A 82 1.76 -10.15 -12.10
C ASN A 82 2.54 -8.83 -12.26
N LEU A 83 2.55 -8.01 -11.21
CA LEU A 83 3.30 -6.76 -11.20
C LEU A 83 4.72 -7.00 -10.71
N ASP A 84 5.70 -6.58 -11.50
CA ASP A 84 7.09 -6.60 -11.04
C ASP A 84 7.35 -5.55 -9.94
N ARG A 85 8.50 -5.69 -9.27
CA ARG A 85 8.87 -4.80 -8.15
C ARG A 85 8.99 -3.34 -8.60
N GLN A 86 9.46 -3.08 -9.81
CA GLN A 86 9.59 -1.74 -10.33
C GLN A 86 8.21 -1.11 -10.51
N LYS A 87 7.26 -1.85 -11.08
CA LYS A 87 5.90 -1.37 -11.30
C LYS A 87 5.16 -1.09 -10.00
N ILE A 88 5.36 -1.91 -8.98
CA ILE A 88 4.84 -1.66 -7.63
C ILE A 88 5.43 -0.36 -7.06
N ALA A 89 6.74 -0.15 -7.20
CA ALA A 89 7.40 1.07 -6.76
C ALA A 89 6.91 2.31 -7.49
N GLU A 90 6.78 2.24 -8.82
CA GLU A 90 6.22 3.30 -9.66
C GLU A 90 4.78 3.64 -9.25
N THR A 91 3.97 2.62 -8.99
CA THR A 91 2.56 2.79 -8.60
C THR A 91 2.44 3.53 -7.26
N ALA A 92 3.22 3.10 -6.25
CA ALA A 92 3.25 3.75 -4.95
C ALA A 92 3.76 5.19 -5.05
N ALA A 93 4.84 5.41 -5.81
CA ALA A 93 5.43 6.73 -5.99
C ALA A 93 4.48 7.69 -6.73
N ALA A 94 3.78 7.21 -7.76
CA ALA A 94 2.79 7.99 -8.50
C ALA A 94 1.59 8.37 -7.61
N ALA A 95 1.07 7.41 -6.84
CA ALA A 95 -0.02 7.67 -5.89
C ALA A 95 0.39 8.68 -4.81
N TYR A 96 1.59 8.51 -4.25
CA TYR A 96 2.17 9.47 -3.31
C TYR A 96 2.33 10.87 -3.90
N ALA A 97 2.89 10.98 -5.12
CA ALA A 97 3.06 12.25 -5.80
C ALA A 97 1.71 12.93 -6.08
N LYS A 98 0.69 12.15 -6.45
CA LYS A 98 -0.69 12.63 -6.61
C LYS A 98 -1.25 13.18 -5.30
N GLY A 99 -1.03 12.50 -4.18
CA GLY A 99 -1.38 13.00 -2.85
C GLY A 99 -0.68 14.32 -2.51
N ARG A 100 0.62 14.41 -2.77
CA ARG A 100 1.37 15.66 -2.61
C ARG A 100 0.87 16.81 -3.48
N ALA A 101 0.39 16.51 -4.68
CA ALA A 101 -0.11 17.51 -5.62
C ALA A 101 -1.58 17.89 -5.38
N THR A 102 -2.31 17.15 -4.53
CA THR A 102 -3.73 17.46 -4.28
C THR A 102 -3.87 18.84 -3.64
N PRO A 103 -4.86 19.66 -4.04
CA PRO A 103 -5.17 20.91 -3.36
C PRO A 103 -5.88 20.68 -2.01
N GLU A 104 -6.46 19.49 -1.83
CA GLU A 104 -7.19 19.13 -0.61
C GLU A 104 -6.30 19.25 0.64
N LYS A 105 -6.95 19.64 1.74
CA LYS A 105 -6.36 19.75 3.07
C LYS A 105 -7.20 18.91 4.05
N LEU A 106 -6.55 17.94 4.68
CA LEU A 106 -7.13 17.01 5.63
C LEU A 106 -7.29 17.64 7.01
N PHE A 107 -6.27 18.37 7.46
CA PHE A 107 -6.21 18.91 8.83
C PHE A 107 -5.90 20.39 8.86
N THR A 108 -5.25 20.91 7.81
CA THR A 108 -4.74 22.29 7.77
C THR A 108 -5.67 23.28 7.04
N ALA A 109 -6.95 22.92 6.86
CA ALA A 109 -7.94 23.79 6.21
C ALA A 109 -8.02 25.18 6.87
N GLN A 110 -7.92 25.22 8.20
CA GLN A 110 -7.93 26.43 9.03
C GLN A 110 -6.52 26.94 9.39
N GLY A 111 -5.48 26.42 8.73
CA GLY A 111 -4.07 26.66 9.08
C GLY A 111 -3.48 25.60 10.02
N CYS A 112 -2.24 25.82 10.44
CA CYS A 112 -1.49 24.88 11.28
C CYS A 112 -1.76 25.07 12.78
N THR A 113 -3.00 24.83 13.20
CA THR A 113 -3.42 24.89 14.61
C THR A 113 -2.80 23.76 15.45
N PRO A 114 -2.77 23.88 16.79
CA PRO A 114 -2.38 22.76 17.65
C PRO A 114 -3.17 21.48 17.38
N GLU A 115 -4.50 21.56 17.18
CA GLU A 115 -5.30 20.38 16.89
C GLU A 115 -4.95 19.76 15.53
N ALA A 116 -4.68 20.59 14.52
CA ALA A 116 -4.24 20.11 13.21
C ALA A 116 -2.92 19.34 13.31
N LYS A 117 -1.95 19.88 14.08
CA LYS A 117 -0.66 19.23 14.31
C LYS A 117 -0.81 17.89 15.03
N GLU A 118 -1.68 17.84 16.03
CA GLU A 118 -1.99 16.61 16.75
C GLU A 118 -2.61 15.56 15.83
N LYS A 119 -3.63 15.94 15.04
CA LYS A 119 -4.25 15.04 14.07
C LYS A 119 -3.25 14.53 13.03
N ILE A 120 -2.37 15.39 12.51
CA ILE A 120 -1.31 14.98 11.59
C ILE A 120 -0.41 13.90 12.23
N ALA A 121 -0.02 14.08 13.49
CA ALA A 121 0.80 13.11 14.22
C ALA A 121 0.04 11.79 14.49
N GLN A 122 -1.24 11.85 14.85
CA GLN A 122 -2.09 10.68 15.05
C GLN A 122 -2.26 9.90 13.74
N THR A 123 -2.58 10.58 12.64
CA THR A 123 -2.72 9.93 11.32
C THR A 123 -1.39 9.34 10.85
N LYS A 124 -0.26 9.99 11.12
CA LYS A 124 1.08 9.43 10.88
C LYS A 124 1.27 8.09 11.58
N GLN A 125 0.91 7.98 12.86
CA GLN A 125 1.01 6.73 13.61
C GLN A 125 0.03 5.67 13.10
N TRP A 126 -1.22 6.05 12.83
CA TRP A 126 -2.22 5.15 12.30
C TRP A 126 -1.81 4.56 10.94
N LEU A 127 -1.21 5.38 10.06
CA LEU A 127 -0.69 4.92 8.77
C LEU A 127 0.41 3.87 8.94
N LEU A 128 1.31 4.03 9.91
CA LEU A 128 2.33 3.02 10.19
C LEU A 128 1.71 1.71 10.64
N GLN A 129 0.78 1.80 11.59
CA GLN A 129 0.14 0.63 12.18
C GLN A 129 -0.64 -0.11 11.10
N THR A 130 -1.42 0.61 10.29
CA THR A 130 -2.20 0.05 9.18
C THR A 130 -1.28 -0.60 8.14
N ALA A 131 -0.17 0.05 7.76
CA ALA A 131 0.76 -0.50 6.78
C ALA A 131 1.61 -1.67 7.35
N ALA A 132 1.68 -1.84 8.67
CA ALA A 132 2.42 -2.92 9.32
C ALA A 132 1.54 -4.14 9.67
N GLN A 133 0.23 -3.97 9.82
CA GLN A 133 -0.71 -5.01 10.24
C GLN A 133 -1.35 -5.79 9.08
N GLN A 134 -1.07 -5.42 7.82
CA GLN A 134 -1.63 -6.04 6.62
C GLN A 134 -0.55 -6.70 5.76
#